data_AF-A0A955VDD3-F1
#
_entry.id   AF-A0A955VDD3-F1
#
_cell.length_a   1.000
_cell.length_b   1.000
_cell.length_c   1.000
_cell.angle_alpha   90.00
_cell.angle_beta   90.00
_cell.angle_gamma   90.00
#
_symmetry.space_group_name_H-M   'P 1'
#
loop_
_entity.id
_entity.type
_entity.pdbx_description
1 polymer ?
#
loop_
_entity_poly.entity_id
_entity_poly.type
_entity_poly.pdbx_seq_one_letter_code
_entity_poly.pdbx_strand_id
1 'polypeptide(L)'
;VAYVQEGAVLDLPALTFVGGHLDVSHGALSLSAPALARVNGDVRVHDVELRGLALGALATVGGSLEIGRFSVGGDLTGLDAAFPKLTRLDGDLELWAGPEVRVEAPLLVTLGGDLDVTRMALELSLPVLAHVGGDVRLENLDVAELDLGALHDVAGEIRAVGCAGPALATLDLSALVTVGGGVEIVELDDLETVALDALTTLGGRLRVARAPALAAVSAPLLAGVPTDVDVSWNGEVTLTLPSVKTIGGELDLQGNVAVVAQLGALTTVGGNVLVTDTALRGLSAGKLASIGRHLRFIGVDSEIATVAFPMLGIVVGDVEVRRLAGATSFTMNAASAVGTTTADGGTGGLTVIGNPDLAAVGFALLADVAADLVIRDNPKLPRTVIDAYVVQMTVGGTSTVCSNKGDLPCP
;
A
#
# COMPACT_ATOMS: atom_id res chain seq x y z
N VAL A 1 -41.10 -2.25 -6.87
CA VAL A 1 -40.82 -1.36 -5.73
C VAL A 1 -41.92 -1.56 -4.71
N ALA A 2 -41.59 -2.01 -3.50
CA ALA A 2 -42.51 -2.09 -2.38
C ALA A 2 -42.07 -1.02 -1.37
N TYR A 3 -42.96 -0.08 -1.01
CA TYR A 3 -42.67 0.94 0.00
C TYR A 3 -43.37 0.55 1.30
N VAL A 4 -42.68 0.66 2.44
CA VAL A 4 -43.24 0.42 3.78
C VAL A 4 -43.03 1.67 4.63
N GLN A 5 -44.03 2.07 5.43
CA GLN A 5 -43.89 3.16 6.40
C GLN A 5 -44.30 2.71 7.81
N GLU A 6 -43.47 3.08 8.79
CA GLU A 6 -43.59 3.01 10.26
C GLU A 6 -44.13 1.71 10.92
N GLY A 7 -43.26 1.05 11.69
CA GLY A 7 -43.65 0.03 12.69
C GLY A 7 -44.11 -1.31 12.11
N ALA A 8 -43.96 -1.49 10.80
CA ALA A 8 -44.44 -2.67 10.09
C ALA A 8 -43.37 -3.77 10.08
N VAL A 9 -43.80 -5.00 10.39
CA VAL A 9 -43.10 -6.20 9.94
C VAL A 9 -43.54 -6.44 8.50
N LEU A 10 -42.61 -6.39 7.55
CA LEU A 10 -42.85 -6.84 6.19
C LEU A 10 -42.55 -8.33 6.11
N ASP A 11 -43.58 -9.15 6.34
CA ASP A 11 -43.48 -10.61 6.24
C ASP A 11 -44.01 -11.10 4.90
N LEU A 12 -43.13 -11.71 4.10
CA LEU A 12 -43.33 -12.17 2.73
C LEU A 12 -42.94 -13.65 2.61
N PRO A 13 -43.58 -14.57 3.37
CA PRO A 13 -43.14 -15.96 3.52
C PRO A 13 -43.23 -16.79 2.23
N ALA A 14 -44.06 -16.37 1.28
CA ALA A 14 -44.23 -17.03 -0.01
C ALA A 14 -43.49 -16.33 -1.17
N LEU A 15 -42.84 -15.19 -0.93
CA LEU A 15 -42.11 -14.47 -1.97
C LEU A 15 -40.84 -15.26 -2.29
N THR A 16 -40.76 -15.81 -3.50
CA THR A 16 -39.60 -16.60 -3.96
C THR A 16 -38.72 -15.86 -4.96
N PHE A 17 -39.25 -14.80 -5.60
CA PHE A 17 -38.61 -14.14 -6.71
C PHE A 17 -39.02 -12.67 -6.82
N VAL A 18 -38.04 -11.79 -7.10
CA VAL A 18 -38.27 -10.39 -7.46
C VAL A 18 -37.64 -10.13 -8.84
N GLY A 19 -38.47 -9.74 -9.82
CA GLY A 19 -38.03 -9.53 -11.21
C GLY A 19 -37.27 -8.23 -11.47
N GLY A 20 -37.24 -7.31 -10.51
CA GLY A 20 -36.46 -6.06 -10.54
C GLY A 20 -35.76 -5.86 -9.21
N HIS A 21 -35.89 -4.67 -8.62
CA HIS A 21 -35.26 -4.32 -7.34
C HIS A 21 -36.17 -4.62 -6.14
N LEU A 22 -35.54 -5.05 -5.04
CA LEU A 22 -36.11 -5.03 -3.71
C LEU A 22 -35.53 -3.82 -2.98
N ASP A 23 -36.32 -2.76 -2.84
CA ASP A 23 -35.92 -1.54 -2.14
C ASP A 23 -36.70 -1.46 -0.83
N VAL A 24 -35.95 -1.24 0.25
CA VAL A 24 -36.42 -1.12 1.60
C VAL A 24 -35.87 0.18 2.14
N SER A 25 -36.73 1.16 2.33
CA SER A 25 -36.33 2.44 2.89
C SER A 25 -37.40 3.08 3.74
N HIS A 26 -36.96 3.95 4.65
CA HIS A 26 -37.76 4.78 5.55
C HIS A 26 -38.52 3.99 6.66
N GLY A 27 -38.33 4.40 7.92
CA GLY A 27 -39.10 3.91 9.08
C GLY A 27 -38.47 2.76 9.86
N ALA A 28 -39.15 2.29 10.91
CA ALA A 28 -38.73 1.12 11.69
C ALA A 28 -39.31 -0.18 11.11
N LEU A 29 -38.44 -1.15 10.81
CA LEU A 29 -38.81 -2.30 9.97
C LEU A 29 -38.12 -3.61 10.39
N SER A 30 -38.90 -4.69 10.35
CA SER A 30 -38.38 -6.06 10.20
C SER A 30 -38.77 -6.58 8.81
N LEU A 31 -37.81 -7.00 7.99
CA LEU A 31 -38.06 -7.65 6.70
C LEU A 31 -37.86 -9.16 6.86
N SER A 32 -38.90 -9.94 6.59
CA SER A 32 -38.88 -11.39 6.54
C SER A 32 -39.30 -11.87 5.16
N ALA A 33 -38.37 -12.44 4.38
CA ALA A 33 -38.67 -13.11 3.12
C ALA A 33 -37.89 -14.44 3.04
N PRO A 34 -38.18 -15.41 3.92
CA PRO A 34 -37.37 -16.62 4.09
C PRO A 34 -37.37 -17.55 2.88
N ALA A 35 -38.31 -17.37 1.93
CA ALA A 35 -38.37 -18.15 0.69
C ALA A 35 -37.76 -17.43 -0.52
N LEU A 36 -37.33 -16.16 -0.37
CA LEU A 36 -36.82 -15.36 -1.48
C LEU A 36 -35.50 -15.91 -1.96
N ALA A 37 -35.51 -16.56 -3.13
CA ALA A 37 -34.34 -17.24 -3.68
C ALA A 37 -33.55 -16.34 -4.64
N ARG A 38 -34.20 -15.38 -5.30
CA ARG A 38 -33.58 -14.58 -6.36
C ARG A 38 -34.18 -13.18 -6.48
N VAL A 39 -33.30 -12.21 -6.67
CA VAL A 39 -33.62 -10.84 -7.07
C VAL A 39 -32.86 -10.54 -8.37
N ASN A 40 -33.54 -10.05 -9.41
CA ASN A 40 -32.91 -9.78 -10.71
C ASN A 40 -32.19 -8.42 -10.77
N GLY A 41 -32.66 -7.44 -10.00
CA GLY A 41 -31.96 -6.18 -9.81
C GLY A 41 -31.29 -6.15 -8.45
N ASP A 42 -31.29 -4.97 -7.84
CA ASP A 42 -30.61 -4.70 -6.57
C ASP A 42 -31.49 -5.05 -5.36
N VAL A 43 -30.82 -5.34 -4.25
CA VAL A 43 -31.41 -5.38 -2.92
C VAL A 43 -30.87 -4.18 -2.15
N ARG A 44 -31.74 -3.23 -1.82
CA ARG A 44 -31.38 -2.01 -1.11
C ARG A 44 -32.08 -1.94 0.23
N VAL A 45 -31.32 -1.69 1.28
CA VAL A 45 -31.82 -1.46 2.64
C VAL A 45 -31.18 -0.19 3.18
N HIS A 46 -31.93 0.90 3.23
CA HIS A 46 -31.36 2.21 3.57
C HIS A 46 -32.33 3.18 4.24
N ASP A 47 -31.82 4.10 5.06
CA ASP A 47 -32.63 5.09 5.79
C ASP A 47 -33.70 4.46 6.69
N VAL A 48 -33.34 3.39 7.42
CA VAL A 48 -34.28 2.59 8.25
C VAL A 48 -33.76 2.37 9.67
N GLU A 49 -34.68 2.20 10.63
CA GLU A 49 -34.39 1.56 11.92
C GLU A 49 -34.66 0.04 11.76
N LEU A 50 -33.61 -0.74 11.55
CA LEU A 50 -33.72 -2.19 11.38
C LEU A 50 -33.97 -2.89 12.72
N ARG A 51 -34.98 -3.77 12.71
CA ARG A 51 -35.32 -4.69 13.80
C ARG A 51 -35.14 -6.15 13.43
N GLY A 52 -34.75 -6.43 12.18
CA GLY A 52 -34.44 -7.77 11.69
C GLY A 52 -34.46 -7.85 10.16
N LEU A 53 -33.54 -8.63 9.59
CA LEU A 53 -33.43 -8.89 8.16
C LEU A 53 -33.31 -10.41 7.94
N ALA A 54 -34.33 -11.04 7.36
CA ALA A 54 -34.34 -12.48 7.11
C ALA A 54 -34.49 -12.78 5.61
N LEU A 55 -33.34 -12.92 4.94
CA LEU A 55 -33.19 -13.25 3.52
C LEU A 55 -32.44 -14.58 3.31
N GLY A 56 -32.60 -15.53 4.23
CA GLY A 56 -31.74 -16.73 4.31
C GLY A 56 -31.83 -17.71 3.12
N ALA A 57 -32.83 -17.59 2.24
CA ALA A 57 -32.91 -18.37 1.00
C ALA A 57 -32.25 -17.69 -0.20
N LEU A 58 -31.84 -16.42 -0.08
CA LEU A 58 -31.36 -15.61 -1.19
C LEU A 58 -30.08 -16.23 -1.73
N ALA A 59 -30.14 -16.68 -2.99
CA ALA A 59 -29.07 -17.40 -3.64
C ALA A 59 -28.32 -16.54 -4.68
N THR A 60 -29.01 -15.59 -5.29
CA THR A 60 -28.48 -14.70 -6.33
C THR A 60 -29.14 -13.33 -6.30
N VAL A 61 -28.33 -12.30 -6.54
CA VAL A 61 -28.79 -10.93 -6.84
C VAL A 61 -28.16 -10.51 -8.16
N GLY A 62 -29.00 -10.11 -9.12
CA GLY A 62 -28.56 -9.71 -10.46
C GLY A 62 -28.02 -8.28 -10.54
N GLY A 63 -28.06 -7.53 -9.44
CA GLY A 63 -27.40 -6.24 -9.25
C GLY A 63 -26.68 -6.19 -7.90
N SER A 64 -26.71 -5.03 -7.25
CA SER A 64 -25.98 -4.76 -6.00
C SER A 64 -26.79 -5.14 -4.75
N LEU A 65 -26.09 -5.49 -3.67
CA LEU A 65 -26.62 -5.62 -2.32
C LEU A 65 -26.12 -4.42 -1.50
N GLU A 66 -27.01 -3.48 -1.24
CA GLU A 66 -26.71 -2.21 -0.58
C GLU A 66 -27.39 -2.17 0.79
N ILE A 67 -26.61 -2.05 1.88
CA ILE A 67 -27.12 -1.85 3.23
C ILE A 67 -26.44 -0.63 3.84
N GLY A 68 -27.17 0.46 4.06
CA GLY A 68 -26.54 1.63 4.66
C GLY A 68 -27.46 2.71 5.18
N ARG A 69 -26.93 3.65 5.96
CA ARG A 69 -27.73 4.65 6.71
C ARG A 69 -28.84 3.99 7.51
N PHE A 70 -28.50 3.02 8.33
CA PHE A 70 -29.47 2.37 9.20
C PHE A 70 -29.09 2.56 10.67
N SER A 71 -30.10 2.59 11.52
CA SER A 71 -29.96 2.37 12.96
C SER A 71 -30.53 0.99 13.32
N VAL A 72 -30.19 0.49 14.49
CA VAL A 72 -30.87 -0.68 15.07
C VAL A 72 -31.75 -0.25 16.23
N GLY A 73 -32.88 -0.91 16.40
CA GLY A 73 -33.83 -0.62 17.48
C GLY A 73 -34.37 -1.89 18.15
N GLY A 74 -35.00 -1.72 19.32
CA GLY A 74 -35.42 -2.83 20.17
C GLY A 74 -34.26 -3.37 21.02
N ASP A 75 -34.11 -4.70 21.07
CA ASP A 75 -33.05 -5.40 21.83
C ASP A 75 -31.77 -5.66 20.99
N LEU A 76 -31.72 -5.18 19.74
CA LEU A 76 -30.57 -5.34 18.85
C LEU A 76 -29.44 -4.37 19.23
N THR A 77 -28.23 -4.90 19.34
CA THR A 77 -26.98 -4.11 19.47
C THR A 77 -26.30 -3.88 18.12
N GLY A 78 -26.61 -4.73 17.13
CA GLY A 78 -26.11 -4.67 15.76
C GLY A 78 -27.05 -5.40 14.79
N LEU A 79 -26.68 -5.41 13.51
CA LEU A 79 -27.41 -6.11 12.45
C LEU A 79 -26.70 -7.42 12.09
N ASP A 80 -27.40 -8.55 12.23
CA ASP A 80 -26.98 -9.83 11.66
C ASP A 80 -27.61 -10.01 10.26
N ALA A 81 -26.76 -9.96 9.24
CA ALA A 81 -27.12 -10.11 7.84
C ALA A 81 -26.52 -11.41 7.28
N ALA A 82 -27.18 -12.52 7.60
CA ALA A 82 -26.78 -13.85 7.14
C ALA A 82 -27.43 -14.23 5.78
N PHE A 83 -26.58 -14.60 4.83
CA PHE A 83 -26.93 -15.04 3.48
C PHE A 83 -26.35 -16.44 3.17
N PRO A 84 -26.78 -17.50 3.89
CA PRO A 84 -26.16 -18.83 3.84
C PRO A 84 -26.27 -19.55 2.49
N LYS A 85 -27.08 -19.04 1.55
CA LYS A 85 -27.24 -19.60 0.21
C LYS A 85 -26.71 -18.69 -0.90
N LEU A 86 -26.27 -17.48 -0.57
CA LEU A 86 -25.86 -16.51 -1.56
C LEU A 86 -24.54 -16.96 -2.17
N THR A 87 -24.57 -17.15 -3.49
CA THR A 87 -23.41 -17.67 -4.24
C THR A 87 -22.79 -16.65 -5.18
N ARG A 88 -23.57 -15.63 -5.56
CA ARG A 88 -23.18 -14.65 -6.58
C ARG A 88 -23.96 -13.35 -6.43
N LEU A 89 -23.24 -12.24 -6.52
CA LEU A 89 -23.77 -10.90 -6.78
C LEU A 89 -23.21 -10.43 -8.13
N ASP A 90 -24.07 -9.99 -9.05
CA ASP A 90 -23.63 -9.46 -10.35
C ASP A 90 -23.17 -8.00 -10.27
N GLY A 91 -23.58 -7.28 -9.23
CA GLY A 91 -23.10 -5.93 -8.91
C GLY A 91 -22.26 -5.91 -7.64
N ASP A 92 -22.45 -4.87 -6.85
CA ASP A 92 -21.63 -4.51 -5.69
C ASP A 92 -22.16 -5.13 -4.39
N LEU A 93 -21.29 -5.29 -3.40
CA LEU A 93 -21.68 -5.44 -2.00
C LEU A 93 -21.29 -4.16 -1.28
N GLU A 94 -22.28 -3.32 -0.97
CA GLU A 94 -22.08 -2.02 -0.35
C GLU A 94 -22.66 -2.00 1.07
N LEU A 95 -21.81 -1.76 2.05
CA LEU A 95 -22.18 -1.58 3.45
C LEU A 95 -21.68 -0.20 3.90
N TRP A 96 -22.55 0.68 4.40
CA TRP A 96 -22.10 2.02 4.82
C TRP A 96 -22.95 2.71 5.89
N ALA A 97 -22.31 3.50 6.77
CA ALA A 97 -23.00 4.34 7.77
C ALA A 97 -24.03 3.56 8.63
N GLY A 98 -23.56 2.62 9.44
CA GLY A 98 -24.40 1.84 10.37
C GLY A 98 -23.72 1.62 11.73
N PRO A 99 -24.46 1.09 12.72
CA PRO A 99 -23.88 0.50 13.93
C PRO A 99 -23.08 -0.77 13.59
N GLU A 100 -22.87 -1.66 14.56
CA GLU A 100 -22.24 -2.96 14.34
C GLU A 100 -23.03 -3.82 13.33
N VAL A 101 -22.32 -4.42 12.38
CA VAL A 101 -22.87 -5.34 11.37
C VAL A 101 -22.06 -6.62 11.34
N ARG A 102 -22.77 -7.75 11.39
CA ARG A 102 -22.25 -9.05 11.02
C ARG A 102 -22.81 -9.45 9.66
N VAL A 103 -21.94 -9.70 8.69
CA VAL A 103 -22.31 -10.22 7.37
C VAL A 103 -21.68 -11.58 7.16
N GLU A 104 -22.52 -12.57 6.90
CA GLU A 104 -22.08 -13.92 6.58
C GLU A 104 -22.62 -14.35 5.23
N ALA A 105 -21.72 -14.63 4.28
CA ALA A 105 -22.10 -15.24 3.01
C ALA A 105 -21.13 -16.39 2.67
N PRO A 106 -21.22 -17.54 3.38
CA PRO A 106 -20.22 -18.61 3.33
C PRO A 106 -20.12 -19.33 1.98
N LEU A 107 -21.04 -19.06 1.05
CA LEU A 107 -21.05 -19.64 -0.29
C LEU A 107 -20.81 -18.61 -1.40
N LEU A 108 -20.58 -17.32 -1.06
CA LEU A 108 -20.42 -16.26 -2.04
C LEU A 108 -19.05 -16.36 -2.71
N VAL A 109 -19.03 -16.74 -3.99
CA VAL A 109 -17.77 -16.98 -4.72
C VAL A 109 -17.35 -15.77 -5.55
N THR A 110 -18.31 -14.97 -6.03
CA THR A 110 -18.03 -13.89 -6.98
C THR A 110 -18.91 -12.67 -6.73
N LEU A 111 -18.26 -11.51 -6.74
CA LEU A 111 -18.85 -10.18 -6.88
C LEU A 111 -18.54 -9.65 -8.28
N GLY A 112 -19.56 -9.24 -9.02
CA GLY A 112 -19.38 -8.66 -10.35
C GLY A 112 -18.88 -7.22 -10.33
N GLY A 113 -19.16 -6.49 -9.25
CA GLY A 113 -18.70 -5.12 -9.00
C GLY A 113 -17.77 -5.03 -7.79
N ASP A 114 -17.97 -3.99 -6.99
CA ASP A 114 -17.12 -3.58 -5.86
C ASP A 114 -17.54 -4.28 -4.55
N LEU A 115 -16.58 -4.46 -3.64
CA LEU A 115 -16.83 -4.72 -2.22
C LEU A 115 -16.51 -3.45 -1.45
N ASP A 116 -17.52 -2.69 -1.06
CA ASP A 116 -17.36 -1.42 -0.36
C ASP A 116 -17.94 -1.49 1.04
N VAL A 117 -17.10 -1.34 2.06
CA VAL A 117 -17.53 -1.33 3.46
C VAL A 117 -16.96 -0.10 4.15
N THR A 118 -17.83 0.81 4.62
CA THR A 118 -17.41 2.10 5.17
C THR A 118 -18.11 2.51 6.47
N ARG A 119 -17.33 3.06 7.43
CA ARG A 119 -17.84 3.73 8.65
C ARG A 119 -18.78 2.85 9.49
N MET A 120 -18.29 1.70 9.97
CA MET A 120 -19.03 0.80 10.86
C MET A 120 -18.11 -0.10 11.70
N ALA A 121 -18.68 -0.70 12.75
CA ALA A 121 -18.08 -1.87 13.39
C ALA A 121 -18.49 -3.13 12.60
N LEU A 122 -17.53 -4.01 12.31
CA LEU A 122 -17.68 -5.05 11.29
C LEU A 122 -17.21 -6.43 11.75
N GLU A 123 -18.09 -7.42 11.57
CA GLU A 123 -17.76 -8.83 11.41
C GLU A 123 -18.13 -9.25 9.97
N LEU A 124 -17.14 -9.45 9.11
CA LEU A 124 -17.36 -9.84 7.70
C LEU A 124 -16.72 -11.19 7.42
N SER A 125 -17.54 -12.19 7.12
CA SER A 125 -17.08 -13.54 6.79
C SER A 125 -17.49 -13.94 5.37
N LEU A 126 -16.52 -13.90 4.45
CA LEU A 126 -16.65 -14.28 3.04
C LEU A 126 -15.61 -15.35 2.65
N PRO A 127 -15.59 -16.52 3.32
CA PRO A 127 -14.50 -17.49 3.31
C PRO A 127 -14.21 -18.16 1.95
N VAL A 128 -15.10 -17.97 0.96
CA VAL A 128 -14.97 -18.56 -0.37
C VAL A 128 -15.05 -17.52 -1.50
N LEU A 129 -15.04 -16.23 -1.15
CA LEU A 129 -15.04 -15.15 -2.13
C LEU A 129 -13.70 -15.15 -2.86
N ALA A 130 -13.72 -15.59 -4.12
CA ALA A 130 -12.52 -15.76 -4.93
C ALA A 130 -12.29 -14.58 -5.88
N HIS A 131 -13.36 -13.93 -6.34
CA HIS A 131 -13.29 -12.94 -7.42
C HIS A 131 -14.13 -11.69 -7.12
N VAL A 132 -13.51 -10.53 -7.29
CA VAL A 132 -14.16 -9.21 -7.26
C VAL A 132 -13.92 -8.52 -8.60
N GLY A 133 -15.01 -8.21 -9.31
CA GLY A 133 -14.98 -7.62 -10.66
C GLY A 133 -14.66 -6.14 -10.70
N GLY A 134 -14.67 -5.47 -9.55
CA GLY A 134 -14.20 -4.10 -9.36
C GLY A 134 -13.19 -3.98 -8.22
N ASP A 135 -13.39 -3.00 -7.35
CA ASP A 135 -12.50 -2.66 -6.23
C ASP A 135 -12.92 -3.35 -4.92
N VAL A 136 -11.99 -3.50 -3.99
CA VAL A 136 -12.26 -3.87 -2.59
C VAL A 136 -11.89 -2.67 -1.72
N ARG A 137 -12.87 -1.98 -1.14
CA ARG A 137 -12.66 -0.80 -0.28
C ARG A 137 -13.18 -1.04 1.13
N LEU A 138 -12.26 -0.97 2.09
CA LEU A 138 -12.52 -1.08 3.52
C LEU A 138 -12.09 0.24 4.17
N GLU A 139 -13.04 1.07 4.60
CA GLU A 139 -12.71 2.43 5.05
C GLU A 139 -13.35 2.81 6.39
N ASN A 140 -12.54 3.30 7.32
CA ASN A 140 -12.98 3.80 8.63
C ASN A 140 -13.78 2.74 9.41
N LEU A 141 -13.22 1.54 9.54
CA LEU A 141 -13.89 0.39 10.16
C LEU A 141 -13.31 0.07 11.53
N ASP A 142 -14.15 -0.46 12.43
CA ASP A 142 -13.73 -1.14 13.66
C ASP A 142 -13.97 -2.66 13.47
N VAL A 143 -12.93 -3.40 13.09
CA VAL A 143 -13.03 -4.75 12.54
C VAL A 143 -12.79 -5.78 13.64
N ALA A 144 -13.85 -6.51 13.98
CA ALA A 144 -13.80 -7.64 14.90
C ALA A 144 -13.50 -8.96 14.18
N GLU A 145 -13.94 -9.11 12.92
CA GLU A 145 -13.64 -10.24 12.06
C GLU A 145 -13.62 -9.79 10.59
N LEU A 146 -12.62 -10.25 9.82
CA LEU A 146 -12.53 -10.06 8.37
C LEU A 146 -11.93 -11.31 7.73
N ASP A 147 -12.74 -12.07 7.01
CA ASP A 147 -12.29 -13.22 6.22
C ASP A 147 -12.42 -12.94 4.73
N LEU A 148 -11.27 -12.68 4.11
CA LEU A 148 -11.07 -12.58 2.66
C LEU A 148 -9.96 -13.57 2.20
N GLY A 149 -9.67 -14.61 2.99
CA GLY A 149 -8.50 -15.47 2.78
C GLY A 149 -8.54 -16.29 1.49
N ALA A 150 -9.70 -16.41 0.85
CA ALA A 150 -9.87 -17.07 -0.45
C ALA A 150 -9.78 -16.13 -1.65
N LEU A 151 -9.61 -14.82 -1.42
CA LEU A 151 -9.61 -13.82 -2.49
C LEU A 151 -8.43 -14.04 -3.42
N HIS A 152 -8.73 -14.36 -4.68
CA HIS A 152 -7.75 -14.77 -5.68
C HIS A 152 -7.52 -13.69 -6.74
N ASP A 153 -8.57 -13.04 -7.24
CA ASP A 153 -8.47 -11.97 -8.24
C ASP A 153 -9.35 -10.77 -7.87
N VAL A 154 -8.76 -9.58 -8.00
CA VAL A 154 -9.46 -8.28 -7.94
C VAL A 154 -9.18 -7.54 -9.24
N ALA A 155 -10.21 -7.24 -10.03
CA ALA A 155 -10.02 -6.57 -11.31
C ALA A 155 -9.61 -5.09 -11.14
N GLY A 156 -9.99 -4.49 -10.02
CA GLY A 156 -9.67 -3.12 -9.64
C GLY A 156 -8.61 -3.02 -8.53
N GLU A 157 -8.76 -2.04 -7.65
CA GLU A 157 -7.88 -1.73 -6.52
C GLU A 157 -8.32 -2.42 -5.22
N ILE A 158 -7.36 -2.79 -4.37
CA ILE A 158 -7.62 -3.11 -2.95
C ILE A 158 -7.21 -1.92 -2.10
N ARG A 159 -8.15 -1.37 -1.33
CA ARG A 159 -7.95 -0.18 -0.50
C ARG A 159 -8.48 -0.41 0.91
N ALA A 160 -7.59 -0.42 1.90
CA ALA A 160 -7.93 -0.45 3.33
C ALA A 160 -7.41 0.83 4.00
N VAL A 161 -8.30 1.69 4.51
CA VAL A 161 -7.94 3.02 5.02
C VAL A 161 -8.62 3.35 6.34
N GLY A 162 -7.83 3.73 7.35
CA GLY A 162 -8.36 4.22 8.62
C GLY A 162 -9.11 3.16 9.42
N CYS A 163 -8.77 1.88 9.23
CA CYS A 163 -9.42 0.78 9.92
C CYS A 163 -8.64 0.42 11.19
N ALA A 164 -9.36 0.06 12.25
CA ALA A 164 -8.82 -0.39 13.53
C ALA A 164 -9.50 -1.71 13.94
N GLY A 165 -8.99 -2.35 14.98
CA GLY A 165 -9.63 -3.53 15.57
C GLY A 165 -8.71 -4.76 15.54
N PRO A 166 -8.90 -5.69 16.49
CA PRO A 166 -7.95 -6.77 16.75
C PRO A 166 -7.80 -7.75 15.58
N ALA A 167 -8.82 -7.89 14.72
CA ALA A 167 -8.73 -8.75 13.55
C ALA A 167 -7.80 -8.21 12.46
N LEU A 168 -7.49 -6.90 12.48
CA LEU A 168 -6.58 -6.30 11.51
C LEU A 168 -5.10 -6.44 11.87
N ALA A 169 -4.76 -7.11 12.97
CA ALA A 169 -3.37 -7.49 13.25
C ALA A 169 -2.73 -8.22 12.07
N THR A 170 -3.53 -9.03 11.37
CA THR A 170 -3.13 -9.71 10.13
C THR A 170 -4.18 -9.49 9.05
N LEU A 171 -3.80 -8.82 7.95
CA LEU A 171 -4.61 -8.80 6.74
C LEU A 171 -4.13 -9.93 5.81
N ASP A 172 -4.83 -11.08 5.86
CA ASP A 172 -4.48 -12.24 5.05
C ASP A 172 -5.00 -12.09 3.61
N LEU A 173 -4.08 -11.82 2.70
CA LEU A 173 -4.29 -11.79 1.25
C LEU A 173 -3.33 -12.80 0.57
N SER A 174 -2.97 -13.87 1.27
CA SER A 174 -1.96 -14.83 0.82
C SER A 174 -2.37 -15.61 -0.43
N ALA A 175 -3.68 -15.77 -0.68
CA ALA A 175 -4.22 -16.42 -1.88
C ALA A 175 -4.35 -15.49 -3.10
N LEU A 176 -4.14 -14.19 -2.93
CA LEU A 176 -4.34 -13.19 -3.96
C LEU A 176 -3.27 -13.30 -5.05
N VAL A 177 -3.67 -13.58 -6.29
CA VAL A 177 -2.76 -13.78 -7.43
C VAL A 177 -2.66 -12.56 -8.33
N THR A 178 -3.80 -11.89 -8.56
CA THR A 178 -3.87 -10.72 -9.44
C THR A 178 -4.67 -9.57 -8.85
N VAL A 179 -4.15 -8.36 -9.03
CA VAL A 179 -4.85 -7.09 -8.77
C VAL A 179 -4.68 -6.21 -10.00
N GLY A 180 -5.78 -5.84 -10.66
CA GLY A 180 -5.74 -5.00 -11.86
C GLY A 180 -5.41 -3.54 -11.58
N GLY A 181 -5.66 -3.08 -10.35
CA GLY A 181 -5.27 -1.78 -9.80
C GLY A 181 -4.10 -1.88 -8.81
N GLY A 182 -4.12 -1.02 -7.79
CA GLY A 182 -3.13 -1.00 -6.71
C GLY A 182 -3.55 -1.79 -5.46
N VAL A 183 -2.63 -1.91 -4.51
CA VAL A 183 -2.91 -2.31 -3.13
C VAL A 183 -2.53 -1.14 -2.23
N GLU A 184 -3.50 -0.57 -1.55
CA GLU A 184 -3.36 0.58 -0.65
C GLU A 184 -3.83 0.22 0.76
N ILE A 185 -2.90 0.22 1.71
CA ILE A 185 -3.17 -0.06 3.12
C ILE A 185 -2.62 1.12 3.92
N VAL A 186 -3.51 1.95 4.47
CA VAL A 186 -3.13 3.24 5.04
C VAL A 186 -3.84 3.49 6.37
N GLU A 187 -3.12 3.92 7.40
CA GLU A 187 -3.71 4.26 8.71
C GLU A 187 -4.40 3.04 9.36
N LEU A 188 -3.67 1.93 9.49
CA LEU A 188 -4.08 0.74 10.25
C LEU A 188 -3.13 0.56 11.43
N ASP A 189 -3.51 1.08 12.60
CA ASP A 189 -2.64 1.16 13.78
C ASP A 189 -2.24 -0.21 14.34
N ASP A 190 -3.15 -1.19 14.27
CA ASP A 190 -2.97 -2.53 14.82
C ASP A 190 -2.30 -3.52 13.82
N LEU A 191 -2.12 -3.14 12.55
CA LEU A 191 -1.62 -4.04 11.51
C LEU A 191 -0.15 -4.41 11.69
N GLU A 192 0.13 -5.69 11.91
CA GLU A 192 1.48 -6.21 12.09
C GLU A 192 2.07 -6.75 10.78
N THR A 193 1.26 -7.36 9.92
CA THR A 193 1.75 -8.03 8.70
C THR A 193 0.82 -7.86 7.51
N VAL A 194 1.44 -7.70 6.33
CA VAL A 194 0.80 -7.79 5.01
C VAL A 194 1.47 -8.91 4.21
N ALA A 195 0.73 -10.00 3.98
CA ALA A 195 1.20 -11.16 3.23
C ALA A 195 0.49 -11.25 1.87
N LEU A 196 1.27 -11.14 0.79
CA LEU A 196 0.84 -11.22 -0.61
C LEU A 196 1.59 -12.37 -1.30
N ASP A 197 1.57 -13.54 -0.67
CA ASP A 197 2.47 -14.66 -0.99
C ASP A 197 2.27 -15.22 -2.40
N ALA A 198 1.03 -15.25 -2.88
CA ALA A 198 0.69 -15.69 -4.23
C ALA A 198 0.69 -14.56 -5.28
N LEU A 199 0.88 -13.30 -4.89
CA LEU A 199 0.70 -12.16 -5.79
C LEU A 199 1.79 -12.14 -6.86
N THR A 200 1.36 -12.27 -8.11
CA THR A 200 2.26 -12.27 -9.28
C THR A 200 2.08 -11.04 -10.15
N THR A 201 0.87 -10.48 -10.17
CA THR A 201 0.49 -9.39 -11.07
C THR A 201 -0.18 -8.27 -10.29
N LEU A 202 0.34 -7.06 -10.46
CA LEU A 202 -0.19 -5.82 -9.91
C LEU A 202 -0.25 -4.78 -11.04
N GLY A 203 -1.39 -4.14 -11.24
CA GLY A 203 -1.56 -3.12 -12.29
C GLY A 203 -1.22 -1.70 -11.83
N GLY A 204 -1.19 -1.45 -10.52
CA GLY A 204 -0.95 -0.14 -9.90
C GLY A 204 0.19 -0.13 -8.88
N ARG A 205 0.00 0.66 -7.82
CA ARG A 205 1.01 0.85 -6.75
C ARG A 205 0.86 -0.18 -5.64
N LEU A 206 1.96 -0.44 -4.93
CA LEU A 206 1.94 -1.11 -3.63
C LEU A 206 2.21 -0.06 -2.56
N ARG A 207 1.20 0.32 -1.79
CA ARG A 207 1.29 1.31 -0.72
C ARG A 207 0.89 0.69 0.62
N VAL A 208 1.81 0.69 1.58
CA VAL A 208 1.54 0.35 2.98
C VAL A 208 2.14 1.46 3.84
N ALA A 209 1.28 2.32 4.39
CA ALA A 209 1.73 3.52 5.07
C ALA A 209 0.98 3.83 6.35
N ARG A 210 1.64 4.51 7.29
CA ARG A 210 1.00 4.93 8.56
C ARG A 210 0.45 3.74 9.36
N ALA A 211 1.19 2.63 9.39
CA ALA A 211 0.90 1.45 10.20
C ALA A 211 2.02 1.27 11.25
N PRO A 212 1.91 1.90 12.44
CA PRO A 212 2.97 1.89 13.46
C PRO A 212 3.31 0.50 14.01
N ALA A 213 2.39 -0.47 13.99
CA ALA A 213 2.65 -1.86 14.41
C ALA A 213 3.26 -2.74 13.30
N LEU A 214 3.36 -2.23 12.06
CA LEU A 214 3.75 -3.04 10.91
C LEU A 214 5.20 -3.54 11.02
N ALA A 215 5.33 -4.86 11.04
CA ALA A 215 6.60 -5.58 11.10
C ALA A 215 7.05 -6.11 9.72
N ALA A 216 6.11 -6.47 8.83
CA ALA A 216 6.47 -7.07 7.54
C ALA A 216 5.48 -6.77 6.41
N VAL A 217 6.05 -6.56 5.22
CA VAL A 217 5.36 -6.56 3.92
C VAL A 217 6.07 -7.54 3.00
N SER A 218 5.37 -8.56 2.52
CA SER A 218 5.95 -9.63 1.70
C SER A 218 5.14 -9.89 0.43
N ALA A 219 5.81 -9.84 -0.73
CA ALA A 219 5.26 -10.28 -2.02
C ALA A 219 6.36 -11.00 -2.82
N PRO A 220 6.69 -12.26 -2.47
CA PRO A 220 7.88 -12.95 -2.97
C PRO A 220 7.82 -13.30 -4.45
N LEU A 221 6.63 -13.41 -5.04
CA LEU A 221 6.41 -13.77 -6.44
C LEU A 221 6.17 -12.56 -7.36
N LEU A 222 6.02 -11.36 -6.79
CA LEU A 222 5.71 -10.17 -7.56
C LEU A 222 6.87 -9.80 -8.49
N ALA A 223 6.63 -9.77 -9.80
CA ALA A 223 7.68 -9.59 -10.81
C ALA A 223 8.06 -8.11 -11.02
N GLY A 224 7.14 -7.19 -10.79
CA GLY A 224 7.32 -5.76 -11.02
C GLY A 224 6.14 -4.96 -10.47
N VAL A 225 6.37 -3.68 -10.23
CA VAL A 225 5.36 -2.72 -9.80
C VAL A 225 5.30 -1.61 -10.85
N PRO A 226 4.19 -1.47 -11.61
CA PRO A 226 4.10 -0.51 -12.72
C PRO A 226 4.26 0.95 -12.28
N THR A 227 3.84 1.28 -11.07
CA THR A 227 3.94 2.61 -10.49
C THR A 227 4.84 2.57 -9.25
N ASP A 228 4.31 2.87 -8.07
CA ASP A 228 5.11 3.16 -6.88
C ASP A 228 5.11 1.98 -5.89
N VAL A 229 6.23 1.83 -5.19
CA VAL A 229 6.31 1.07 -3.94
C VAL A 229 6.50 2.08 -2.81
N ASP A 230 5.45 2.28 -2.02
CA ASP A 230 5.42 3.23 -0.91
C ASP A 230 5.23 2.46 0.39
N VAL A 231 6.31 2.29 1.15
CA VAL A 231 6.31 1.69 2.49
C VAL A 231 6.83 2.74 3.45
N SER A 232 6.00 3.74 3.76
CA SER A 232 6.39 4.93 4.51
C SER A 232 5.61 5.12 5.82
N TRP A 233 6.21 5.82 6.77
CA TRP A 233 5.58 6.20 8.04
C TRP A 233 5.08 5.02 8.88
N ASN A 234 5.77 3.87 8.83
CA ASN A 234 5.42 2.68 9.61
C ASN A 234 6.33 2.48 10.83
N GLY A 235 6.13 1.37 11.53
CA GLY A 235 7.00 0.90 12.60
C GLY A 235 8.37 0.40 12.12
N GLU A 236 8.84 -0.71 12.71
CA GLU A 236 10.04 -1.40 12.27
C GLU A 236 9.70 -2.44 11.20
N VAL A 237 9.91 -2.12 9.93
CA VAL A 237 9.39 -2.92 8.81
C VAL A 237 10.46 -3.70 8.06
N THR A 238 10.17 -4.97 7.75
CA THR A 238 10.88 -5.75 6.75
C THR A 238 10.08 -5.80 5.46
N LEU A 239 10.61 -5.19 4.40
CA LEU A 239 10.06 -5.24 3.05
C LEU A 239 10.73 -6.35 2.24
N THR A 240 9.97 -7.36 1.84
CA THR A 240 10.47 -8.54 1.12
C THR A 240 9.87 -8.63 -0.28
N LEU A 241 10.62 -8.15 -1.27
CA LEU A 241 10.26 -8.14 -2.70
C LEU A 241 11.40 -8.73 -3.57
N PRO A 242 11.83 -9.97 -3.31
CA PRO A 242 13.03 -10.57 -3.91
C PRO A 242 12.95 -10.77 -5.43
N SER A 243 11.74 -10.86 -6.00
CA SER A 243 11.50 -11.11 -7.43
C SER A 243 11.23 -9.84 -8.25
N VAL A 244 10.99 -8.70 -7.59
CA VAL A 244 10.66 -7.43 -8.25
C VAL A 244 11.88 -6.96 -9.04
N LYS A 245 11.74 -6.87 -10.36
CA LYS A 245 12.80 -6.41 -11.27
C LYS A 245 12.74 -4.91 -11.56
N THR A 246 11.54 -4.36 -11.57
CA THR A 246 11.27 -2.98 -11.96
C THR A 246 10.20 -2.38 -11.06
N ILE A 247 10.47 -1.16 -10.60
CA ILE A 247 9.47 -0.24 -10.05
C ILE A 247 9.37 0.91 -11.05
N GLY A 248 8.21 1.09 -11.69
CA GLY A 248 8.06 2.06 -12.77
C GLY A 248 8.07 3.52 -12.27
N GLY A 249 7.60 3.74 -11.06
CA GLY A 249 7.60 5.00 -10.34
C GLY A 249 8.60 5.01 -9.19
N GLU A 250 8.16 5.46 -8.03
CA GLU A 250 9.00 5.75 -6.86
C GLU A 250 9.11 4.54 -5.92
N LEU A 251 10.29 4.38 -5.30
CA LEU A 251 10.51 3.55 -4.12
C LEU A 251 10.64 4.48 -2.92
N ASP A 252 9.61 4.54 -2.09
CA ASP A 252 9.53 5.41 -0.92
C ASP A 252 9.55 4.59 0.38
N LEU A 253 10.58 4.81 1.20
CA LEU A 253 10.82 4.15 2.48
C LEU A 253 10.93 5.18 3.63
N GLN A 254 10.37 6.37 3.46
CA GLN A 254 10.52 7.47 4.42
C GLN A 254 9.77 7.25 5.74
N GLY A 255 10.26 7.84 6.83
CA GLY A 255 9.51 7.99 8.08
C GLY A 255 9.24 6.70 8.84
N ASN A 256 9.84 5.57 8.47
CA ASN A 256 9.73 4.33 9.24
C ASN A 256 10.61 4.41 10.49
N VAL A 257 10.22 3.76 11.59
CA VAL A 257 11.10 3.62 12.77
C VAL A 257 12.40 2.92 12.39
N ALA A 258 12.30 1.80 11.66
CA ALA A 258 13.43 1.14 11.04
C ALA A 258 12.99 0.39 9.78
N VAL A 259 13.91 0.17 8.83
CA VAL A 259 13.64 -0.59 7.61
C VAL A 259 14.73 -1.61 7.27
N VAL A 260 14.29 -2.81 6.89
CA VAL A 260 15.08 -3.81 6.16
C VAL A 260 14.44 -4.00 4.79
N ALA A 261 15.09 -3.56 3.72
CA ALA A 261 14.58 -3.69 2.35
C ALA A 261 15.30 -4.79 1.57
N GLN A 262 14.58 -5.83 1.17
CA GLN A 262 15.08 -6.97 0.40
C GLN A 262 14.58 -6.94 -1.04
N LEU A 263 15.37 -6.31 -1.92
CA LEU A 263 15.06 -5.98 -3.32
C LEU A 263 16.08 -6.62 -4.27
N GLY A 264 16.48 -7.87 -4.00
CA GLY A 264 17.67 -8.51 -4.59
C GLY A 264 17.64 -8.72 -6.11
N ALA A 265 16.47 -8.64 -6.74
CA ALA A 265 16.31 -8.68 -8.21
C ALA A 265 16.08 -7.30 -8.84
N LEU A 266 15.92 -6.23 -8.04
CA LEU A 266 15.58 -4.91 -8.54
C LEU A 266 16.69 -4.36 -9.42
N THR A 267 16.35 -3.99 -10.65
CA THR A 267 17.27 -3.46 -11.66
C THR A 267 16.96 -2.01 -12.03
N THR A 268 15.71 -1.59 -11.93
CA THR A 268 15.29 -0.26 -12.40
C THR A 268 14.25 0.33 -11.45
N VAL A 269 14.44 1.59 -11.10
CA VAL A 269 13.42 2.46 -10.51
C VAL A 269 13.22 3.64 -11.47
N GLY A 270 12.02 3.79 -12.05
CA GLY A 270 11.76 4.87 -13.02
C GLY A 270 11.62 6.24 -12.38
N GLY A 271 11.21 6.29 -11.12
CA GLY A 271 11.08 7.49 -10.30
C GLY A 271 12.22 7.68 -9.31
N ASN A 272 11.86 8.11 -8.09
CA ASN A 272 12.78 8.36 -6.99
C ASN A 272 13.09 7.09 -6.19
N VAL A 273 14.25 7.05 -5.56
CA VAL A 273 14.52 6.19 -4.40
C VAL A 273 14.66 7.11 -3.19
N LEU A 274 13.71 7.05 -2.26
CA LEU A 274 13.63 7.91 -1.09
C LEU A 274 13.80 7.09 0.19
N VAL A 275 14.87 7.36 0.93
CA VAL A 275 15.11 6.86 2.28
C VAL A 275 15.36 8.08 3.17
N THR A 276 14.31 8.52 3.87
CA THR A 276 14.32 9.78 4.62
C THR A 276 13.82 9.58 6.04
N ASP A 277 14.48 10.20 7.01
CA ASP A 277 14.09 10.23 8.43
C ASP A 277 13.69 8.83 8.96
N THR A 278 14.58 7.85 8.77
CA THR A 278 14.36 6.44 9.13
C THR A 278 15.67 5.75 9.55
N ALA A 279 15.59 4.71 10.38
CA ALA A 279 16.74 3.85 10.64
C ALA A 279 16.90 2.76 9.56
N LEU A 280 18.11 2.58 9.02
CA LEU A 280 18.38 1.59 7.97
C LEU A 280 19.09 0.37 8.53
N ARG A 281 18.37 -0.74 8.71
CA ARG A 281 18.89 -2.01 9.23
C ARG A 281 19.35 -2.98 8.15
N GLY A 282 18.88 -2.82 6.92
CA GLY A 282 19.31 -3.63 5.80
C GLY A 282 18.83 -3.09 4.46
N LEU A 283 19.67 -3.21 3.44
CA LEU A 283 19.32 -2.85 2.07
C LEU A 283 19.98 -3.84 1.10
N SER A 284 19.16 -4.60 0.39
CA SER A 284 19.58 -5.48 -0.70
C SER A 284 19.03 -4.95 -2.01
N ALA A 285 19.79 -4.10 -2.70
CA ALA A 285 19.44 -3.56 -4.02
C ALA A 285 20.66 -3.63 -4.97
N GLY A 286 21.47 -4.68 -4.81
CA GLY A 286 22.80 -4.77 -5.45
C GLY A 286 22.79 -4.83 -6.98
N LYS A 287 21.64 -5.17 -7.57
CA LYS A 287 21.43 -5.23 -9.03
C LYS A 287 20.82 -3.96 -9.62
N LEU A 288 20.50 -2.96 -8.78
CA LEU A 288 19.89 -1.72 -9.23
C LEU A 288 20.87 -1.02 -10.18
N ALA A 289 20.45 -0.85 -11.43
CA ALA A 289 21.27 -0.37 -12.53
C ALA A 289 20.94 1.08 -12.93
N SER A 290 19.69 1.51 -12.75
CA SER A 290 19.27 2.87 -13.10
C SER A 290 18.17 3.41 -12.20
N ILE A 291 18.26 4.70 -11.90
CA ILE A 291 17.22 5.49 -11.25
C ILE A 291 16.83 6.63 -12.18
N GLY A 292 15.55 6.71 -12.55
CA GLY A 292 15.06 7.70 -13.51
C GLY A 292 14.84 9.10 -12.95
N ARG A 293 14.86 9.27 -11.63
CA ARG A 293 14.85 10.58 -10.95
C ARG A 293 15.90 10.64 -9.85
N HIS A 294 15.53 10.92 -8.59
CA HIS A 294 16.47 11.23 -7.52
C HIS A 294 16.81 9.99 -6.67
N LEU A 295 18.04 9.91 -6.17
CA LEU A 295 18.47 8.99 -5.11
C LEU A 295 18.72 9.79 -3.83
N ARG A 296 17.87 9.62 -2.81
CA ARG A 296 17.94 10.41 -1.58
C ARG A 296 18.06 9.54 -0.33
N PHE A 297 19.12 9.80 0.42
CA PHE A 297 19.33 9.33 1.79
C PHE A 297 19.44 10.57 2.70
N ILE A 298 18.37 10.92 3.41
CA ILE A 298 18.29 12.16 4.18
C ILE A 298 17.88 11.88 5.63
N GLY A 299 18.74 12.20 6.60
CA GLY A 299 18.40 11.97 8.01
C GLY A 299 18.25 10.50 8.35
N VAL A 300 19.14 9.66 7.82
CA VAL A 300 19.07 8.21 7.98
C VAL A 300 20.03 7.78 9.08
N ASP A 301 19.53 7.04 10.06
CA ASP A 301 20.33 6.38 11.09
C ASP A 301 20.65 4.95 10.65
N SER A 302 21.79 4.74 10.00
CA SER A 302 22.15 3.46 9.40
C SER A 302 22.78 2.52 10.42
N GLU A 303 22.17 1.36 10.63
CA GLU A 303 22.75 0.23 11.38
C GLU A 303 23.62 -0.67 10.49
N ILE A 304 23.54 -0.49 9.17
CA ILE A 304 24.51 -1.10 8.23
C ILE A 304 25.72 -0.19 8.02
N ALA A 305 26.91 -0.79 8.05
CA ALA A 305 28.16 -0.04 7.91
C ALA A 305 28.41 0.48 6.49
N THR A 306 27.80 -0.15 5.47
CA THR A 306 28.02 0.15 4.06
C THR A 306 26.69 0.20 3.32
N VAL A 307 26.42 1.33 2.68
CA VAL A 307 25.34 1.50 1.70
C VAL A 307 25.96 1.42 0.31
N ALA A 308 25.59 0.41 -0.48
CA ALA A 308 26.26 0.12 -1.75
C ALA A 308 25.29 -0.22 -2.87
N PHE A 309 25.54 0.39 -4.03
CA PHE A 309 24.87 0.15 -5.29
C PHE A 309 25.90 -0.21 -6.37
N PRO A 310 26.43 -1.45 -6.35
CA PRO A 310 27.58 -1.83 -7.17
C PRO A 310 27.28 -1.89 -8.68
N MET A 311 26.01 -2.00 -9.08
CA MET A 311 25.59 -2.03 -10.48
C MET A 311 24.94 -0.72 -10.96
N LEU A 312 24.76 0.27 -10.08
CA LEU A 312 24.05 1.50 -10.41
C LEU A 312 24.88 2.33 -11.36
N GLY A 313 24.49 2.34 -12.64
CA GLY A 313 25.21 2.98 -13.74
C GLY A 313 24.82 4.43 -13.99
N ILE A 314 23.58 4.81 -13.63
CA ILE A 314 23.07 6.17 -13.84
C ILE A 314 22.00 6.53 -12.82
N VAL A 315 22.06 7.78 -12.36
CA VAL A 315 20.96 8.48 -11.68
C VAL A 315 20.63 9.71 -12.53
N VAL A 316 19.43 9.74 -13.09
CA VAL A 316 19.02 10.79 -14.04
C VAL A 316 18.79 12.14 -13.35
N GLY A 317 18.38 12.13 -12.08
CA GLY A 317 18.25 13.30 -11.23
C GLY A 317 19.40 13.45 -10.24
N ASP A 318 19.09 13.96 -9.06
CA ASP A 318 20.06 14.24 -7.99
C ASP A 318 20.44 12.99 -7.21
N VAL A 319 21.68 12.98 -6.71
CA VAL A 319 22.10 12.09 -5.63
C VAL A 319 22.32 12.94 -4.37
N GLU A 320 21.53 12.69 -3.34
CA GLU A 320 21.61 13.39 -2.05
C GLU A 320 21.87 12.39 -0.92
N VAL A 321 23.02 12.53 -0.26
CA VAL A 321 23.40 11.80 0.95
C VAL A 321 23.64 12.81 2.05
N ARG A 322 22.63 13.05 2.88
CA ARG A 322 22.61 14.10 3.88
C ARG A 322 22.28 13.55 5.25
N ARG A 323 23.13 13.79 6.25
CA ARG A 323 22.93 13.26 7.61
C ARG A 323 22.73 11.74 7.64
N LEU A 324 23.49 10.99 6.86
CA LEU A 324 23.58 9.53 6.95
C LEU A 324 24.52 9.17 8.11
N ALA A 325 23.93 8.97 9.29
CA ALA A 325 24.65 8.55 10.50
C ALA A 325 24.85 7.03 10.52
N GLY A 326 25.87 6.54 11.24
CA GLY A 326 26.17 5.12 11.41
C GLY A 326 26.81 4.42 10.20
N ALA A 327 26.51 4.83 8.97
CA ALA A 327 27.17 4.28 7.77
C ALA A 327 28.60 4.83 7.63
N THR A 328 29.56 3.92 7.47
CA THR A 328 30.98 4.26 7.25
C THR A 328 31.34 4.43 5.79
N SER A 329 30.53 3.88 4.86
CA SER A 329 30.73 4.06 3.43
C SER A 329 29.43 4.13 2.64
N PHE A 330 29.47 4.93 1.56
CA PHE A 330 28.42 5.04 0.55
C PHE A 330 29.05 4.87 -0.83
N THR A 331 28.57 3.91 -1.63
CA THR A 331 29.21 3.58 -2.91
C THR A 331 28.22 3.36 -4.04
N MET A 332 28.58 3.87 -5.22
CA MET A 332 27.90 3.66 -6.50
C MET A 332 28.95 3.56 -7.60
N ASN A 333 29.87 2.60 -7.45
CA ASN A 333 31.10 2.56 -8.26
C ASN A 333 30.87 2.33 -9.77
N ALA A 334 29.71 1.82 -10.16
CA ALA A 334 29.34 1.68 -11.58
C ALA A 334 28.78 2.96 -12.20
N ALA A 335 28.46 3.98 -11.39
CA ALA A 335 27.78 5.17 -11.85
C ALA A 335 28.72 5.96 -12.77
N SER A 336 28.29 6.20 -14.00
CA SER A 336 29.05 6.97 -14.99
C SER A 336 28.69 8.46 -14.96
N ALA A 337 27.44 8.77 -14.63
CA ALA A 337 26.91 10.12 -14.54
C ALA A 337 25.86 10.27 -13.43
N VAL A 338 25.79 11.49 -12.88
CA VAL A 338 24.67 12.00 -12.08
C VAL A 338 24.06 13.17 -12.83
N GLY A 339 22.76 13.10 -13.07
CA GLY A 339 22.08 14.03 -13.96
C GLY A 339 22.18 13.62 -15.42
N THR A 340 21.16 13.96 -16.19
CA THR A 340 21.24 13.99 -17.66
C THR A 340 20.84 15.37 -18.15
N THR A 341 21.55 15.91 -19.14
CA THR A 341 21.15 17.13 -19.85
C THR A 341 19.99 16.83 -20.81
N THR A 342 18.79 16.55 -20.28
CA THR A 342 17.58 16.47 -21.12
C THR A 342 17.16 17.86 -21.60
N ALA A 343 16.38 17.89 -22.68
CA ALA A 343 15.92 19.11 -23.36
C ALA A 343 15.13 20.09 -22.46
N ASP A 344 14.73 19.63 -21.27
CA ASP A 344 13.93 20.40 -20.30
C ASP A 344 14.78 21.07 -19.20
N GLY A 345 16.11 20.99 -19.29
CA GLY A 345 17.03 21.68 -18.37
C GLY A 345 17.23 21.01 -17.01
N GLY A 346 16.96 19.70 -16.90
CA GLY A 346 17.26 18.95 -15.68
C GLY A 346 18.77 18.93 -15.39
N THR A 347 19.17 19.44 -14.23
CA THR A 347 20.54 19.42 -13.72
C THR A 347 20.57 18.51 -12.49
N GLY A 348 21.16 17.31 -12.60
CA GLY A 348 21.36 16.42 -11.45
C GLY A 348 22.65 16.74 -10.71
N GLY A 349 22.55 17.07 -9.43
CA GLY A 349 23.67 17.37 -8.54
C GLY A 349 24.08 16.19 -7.68
N LEU A 350 25.33 16.21 -7.22
CA LEU A 350 25.83 15.27 -6.21
C LEU A 350 26.07 16.00 -4.90
N THR A 351 25.25 15.70 -3.90
CA THR A 351 25.30 16.30 -2.57
C THR A 351 25.64 15.26 -1.52
N VAL A 352 26.76 15.42 -0.82
CA VAL A 352 27.20 14.59 0.31
C VAL A 352 27.51 15.50 1.50
N ILE A 353 26.53 15.69 2.39
CA ILE A 353 26.60 16.72 3.43
C ILE A 353 26.31 16.18 4.83
N GLY A 354 27.15 16.53 5.80
CA GLY A 354 26.80 16.37 7.21
C GLY A 354 26.72 14.91 7.63
N ASN A 355 27.51 14.01 7.02
CA ASN A 355 27.51 12.59 7.34
C ASN A 355 28.60 12.32 8.39
N PRO A 356 28.22 12.14 9.68
CA PRO A 356 29.18 12.16 10.79
C PRO A 356 30.13 10.95 10.82
N ASP A 357 29.68 9.81 10.28
CA ASP A 357 30.40 8.54 10.34
C ASP A 357 31.06 8.13 9.02
N LEU A 358 30.71 8.81 7.93
CA LEU A 358 31.16 8.47 6.59
C LEU A 358 32.68 8.69 6.46
N ALA A 359 33.41 7.60 6.24
CA ALA A 359 34.87 7.58 6.10
C ALA A 359 35.31 7.29 4.66
N ALA A 360 34.42 6.76 3.83
CA ALA A 360 34.68 6.47 2.43
C ALA A 360 33.47 6.76 1.54
N VAL A 361 33.75 7.21 0.32
CA VAL A 361 32.79 7.26 -0.78
C VAL A 361 33.34 6.47 -1.96
N GLY A 362 32.44 5.90 -2.77
CA GLY A 362 32.80 5.13 -3.96
C GLY A 362 32.14 5.69 -5.21
N PHE A 363 32.92 6.44 -5.99
CA PHE A 363 32.49 7.08 -7.24
C PHE A 363 33.45 6.75 -8.39
N ALA A 364 33.95 5.50 -8.42
CA ALA A 364 35.09 5.11 -9.24
C ALA A 364 34.94 5.42 -10.74
N LEU A 365 33.76 5.20 -11.31
CA LEU A 365 33.48 5.46 -12.73
C LEU A 365 32.74 6.77 -12.99
N LEU A 366 32.47 7.57 -11.95
CA LEU A 366 31.66 8.78 -12.08
C LEU A 366 32.49 9.87 -12.76
N ALA A 367 32.15 10.14 -14.01
CA ALA A 367 32.84 11.10 -14.87
C ALA A 367 32.09 12.43 -14.98
N ASP A 368 30.76 12.42 -14.84
CA ASP A 368 29.95 13.61 -15.07
C ASP A 368 28.96 13.86 -13.93
N VAL A 369 28.92 15.11 -13.44
CA VAL A 369 27.87 15.63 -12.57
C VAL A 369 27.28 16.84 -13.29
N ALA A 370 26.02 16.73 -13.73
CA ALA A 370 25.41 17.72 -14.60
C ALA A 370 25.19 19.08 -13.91
N ALA A 371 25.00 19.08 -12.60
CA ALA A 371 24.75 20.27 -11.77
C ALA A 371 25.92 20.56 -10.82
N ASP A 372 25.59 21.03 -9.61
CA ASP A 372 26.53 21.27 -8.53
C ASP A 372 27.04 19.96 -7.91
N LEU A 373 28.31 19.99 -7.52
CA LEU A 373 28.96 19.03 -6.64
C LEU A 373 29.16 19.67 -5.28
N VAL A 374 28.57 19.11 -4.23
CA VAL A 374 28.71 19.61 -2.87
C VAL A 374 29.10 18.47 -1.93
N ILE A 375 30.34 18.48 -1.44
CA ILE A 375 30.83 17.52 -0.45
C ILE A 375 31.36 18.30 0.76
N ARG A 376 30.56 18.39 1.83
CA ARG A 376 30.97 19.16 3.01
C ARG A 376 30.46 18.60 4.33
N ASP A 377 31.09 19.04 5.42
CA ASP A 377 30.69 18.70 6.78
C ASP A 377 30.69 17.18 7.05
N ASN A 378 31.62 16.44 6.42
CA ASN A 378 31.83 15.01 6.63
C ASN A 378 33.12 14.79 7.43
N PRO A 379 33.08 14.85 8.78
CA PRO A 379 34.27 14.96 9.63
C PRO A 379 35.19 13.73 9.62
N LYS A 380 34.73 12.58 9.11
CA LYS A 380 35.53 11.36 8.96
C LYS A 380 35.99 11.08 7.53
N LEU A 381 35.42 11.75 6.52
CA LEU A 381 35.71 11.54 5.11
C LEU A 381 36.99 12.31 4.72
N PRO A 382 38.11 11.64 4.41
CA PRO A 382 39.37 12.32 4.12
C PRO A 382 39.31 13.13 2.82
N ARG A 383 39.84 14.35 2.84
CA ARG A 383 39.99 15.17 1.63
C ARG A 383 40.73 14.44 0.51
N THR A 384 41.76 13.66 0.85
CA THR A 384 42.52 12.86 -0.13
C THR A 384 41.67 11.81 -0.85
N VAL A 385 40.64 11.27 -0.19
CA VAL A 385 39.68 10.34 -0.81
C VAL A 385 38.76 11.11 -1.76
N ILE A 386 38.32 12.30 -1.38
CA ILE A 386 37.46 13.14 -2.22
C ILE A 386 38.20 13.58 -3.48
N ASP A 387 39.42 14.13 -3.35
CA ASP A 387 40.22 14.63 -4.47
C ASP A 387 40.53 13.55 -5.52
N ALA A 388 40.70 12.29 -5.07
CA ALA A 388 40.92 11.14 -5.96
C ALA A 388 39.78 10.92 -6.97
N TYR A 389 38.56 11.33 -6.61
CA TYR A 389 37.40 11.24 -7.50
C TYR A 389 37.08 12.59 -8.17
N VAL A 390 37.16 13.71 -7.45
CA VAL A 390 36.77 15.01 -8.03
C VAL A 390 37.67 15.42 -9.20
N VAL A 391 38.95 15.05 -9.20
CA VAL A 391 39.89 15.39 -10.27
C VAL A 391 39.52 14.80 -11.64
N GLN A 392 38.74 13.71 -11.67
CA GLN A 392 38.31 13.03 -12.89
C GLN A 392 36.90 13.42 -13.33
N MET A 393 36.18 14.23 -12.54
CA MET A 393 34.80 14.62 -12.79
C MET A 393 34.70 15.93 -13.58
N THR A 394 33.83 15.95 -14.58
CA THR A 394 33.30 17.18 -15.14
C THR A 394 32.07 17.58 -14.33
N VAL A 395 32.13 18.77 -13.70
CA VAL A 395 31.02 19.34 -12.95
C VAL A 395 30.43 20.48 -13.78
N GLY A 396 29.14 20.38 -14.13
CA GLY A 396 28.46 21.39 -14.94
C GLY A 396 28.17 22.68 -14.18
N GLY A 397 27.98 22.57 -12.85
CA GLY A 397 27.79 23.69 -11.93
C GLY A 397 29.03 24.01 -11.11
N THR A 398 28.79 24.38 -9.85
CA THR A 398 29.83 24.71 -8.87
C THR A 398 30.33 23.46 -8.15
N SER A 399 31.62 23.44 -7.80
CA SER A 399 32.23 22.39 -6.98
C SER A 399 32.62 22.97 -5.62
N THR A 400 31.95 22.50 -4.56
CA THR A 400 32.19 22.92 -3.18
C THR A 400 32.68 21.73 -2.35
N VAL A 401 33.95 21.78 -1.91
CA VAL A 401 34.56 20.76 -1.04
C VAL A 401 35.27 21.45 0.14
N CYS A 402 34.69 21.34 1.34
CA CYS A 402 35.16 21.99 2.56
C CYS A 402 34.59 21.30 3.81
N SER A 403 35.12 21.61 5.00
CA SER A 403 34.67 21.01 6.28
C SER A 403 34.69 19.46 6.34
N ASN A 404 35.42 18.78 5.46
CA ASN A 404 35.66 17.34 5.56
C ASN A 404 36.94 17.06 6.37
N LYS A 405 37.30 15.78 6.58
CA LYS A 405 38.50 15.44 7.34
C LYS A 405 39.77 15.93 6.62
N GLY A 406 40.43 16.92 7.22
CA GLY A 406 41.62 17.57 6.68
C GLY A 406 41.35 18.84 5.87
N ASP A 407 40.09 19.27 5.75
CA ASP A 407 39.72 20.55 5.12
C ASP A 407 39.66 21.71 6.12
N LEU A 408 39.76 22.93 5.59
CA LEU A 408 39.33 24.14 6.29
C LEU A 408 37.78 24.18 6.37
N PRO A 409 37.21 24.89 7.37
CA PRO A 409 35.79 25.13 7.43
C PRO A 409 35.26 25.79 6.14
N CYS A 410 34.04 25.45 5.74
CA CYS A 410 33.34 26.15 4.67
C CYS A 410 33.16 27.65 5.03
N PRO A 411 33.23 28.55 4.02
CA PRO A 411 33.07 29.99 4.22
C PRO A 411 31.67 30.40 4.69
#